data_AF-A0A5M4AMJ1-F1
#
_entry.id   AF-A0A5M4AMJ1-F1
#
_cell.length_a   1.000
_cell.length_b   1.000
_cell.length_c   1.000
_cell.angle_alpha   90.00
_cell.angle_beta   90.00
_cell.angle_gamma   90.00
#
_symmetry.space_group_name_H-M   'P 1'
#
loop_
_entity.id
_entity.type
_entity.pdbx_description
1 polymer ?
#
loop_
_entity_poly.entity_id
_entity_poly.type
_entity_poly.pdbx_seq_one_letter_code
_entity_poly.pdbx_strand_id
1 'polypeptide(L)'
;MGAYNLFRGLPCCGNPFLLQKILRDDWGFDGYVVSDCWAISDFFQFQNTVKDAAEAAAIAIKAGTDLNCGVSFSRLDTAIKRGLVTETDIDKAVKRLFRARFKLGMFDPDARVPYSKIPYCANCSDVNDHLARVAAQKFRKCAIERQT
;
A
#
# COMPACT_ATOMS: atom_id res chain seq x y z
N MET A 1 -0.74 -3.72 -1.60
CA MET A 1 0.46 -3.39 -0.82
C MET A 1 1.64 -4.13 -1.43
N GLY A 2 2.78 -3.48 -1.64
CA GLY A 2 3.98 -4.14 -2.17
C GLY A 2 4.71 -4.93 -1.10
N ALA A 3 5.13 -6.15 -1.39
CA ALA A 3 5.82 -7.04 -0.44
C ALA A 3 7.30 -6.67 -0.25
N TYR A 4 7.92 -7.24 0.80
CA TYR A 4 9.36 -7.10 1.07
C TYR A 4 10.23 -7.75 0.00
N ASN A 5 9.90 -8.99 -0.41
CA ASN A 5 10.81 -9.85 -1.17
C ASN A 5 11.15 -9.31 -2.56
N LEU A 6 12.22 -9.86 -3.13
CA LEU A 6 12.56 -9.67 -4.53
C LEU A 6 11.68 -10.55 -5.43
N PHE A 7 11.36 -10.04 -6.62
CA PHE A 7 10.78 -10.82 -7.71
C PHE A 7 11.58 -10.54 -8.98
N ARG A 8 12.12 -11.60 -9.59
CA ARG A 8 13.01 -11.50 -10.76
C ARG A 8 14.16 -10.48 -10.55
N GLY A 9 14.76 -10.52 -9.38
CA GLY A 9 15.91 -9.67 -9.02
C GLY A 9 15.58 -8.24 -8.61
N LEU A 10 14.32 -7.79 -8.68
CA LEU A 10 13.92 -6.45 -8.27
C LEU A 10 13.02 -6.48 -7.04
N PRO A 11 13.15 -5.52 -6.10
CA PRO A 11 12.26 -5.44 -4.95
C PRO A 11 10.81 -5.24 -5.36
N CYS A 12 9.85 -5.96 -4.77
CA CYS A 12 8.45 -5.86 -5.19
C CYS A 12 7.89 -4.43 -5.12
N CYS A 13 8.28 -3.63 -4.12
CA CYS A 13 7.88 -2.22 -4.01
C CYS A 13 8.58 -1.29 -5.02
N GLY A 14 9.61 -1.77 -5.73
CA GLY A 14 10.40 -1.05 -6.73
C GLY A 14 10.34 -1.69 -8.11
N ASN A 15 9.40 -2.60 -8.35
CA ASN A 15 9.36 -3.41 -9.57
C ASN A 15 8.33 -2.87 -10.58
N PRO A 16 8.75 -2.21 -11.68
CA PRO A 16 7.83 -1.66 -12.68
C PRO A 16 7.08 -2.75 -13.46
N PHE A 17 7.62 -3.97 -13.58
CA PHE A 17 6.89 -5.08 -14.19
C PHE A 17 5.67 -5.49 -13.36
N LEU A 18 5.80 -5.52 -12.03
CA LEU A 18 4.67 -5.80 -11.15
C LEU A 18 3.70 -4.61 -11.08
N LEU A 19 4.23 -3.40 -10.81
CA LEU A 19 3.40 -2.25 -10.43
C LEU A 19 2.86 -1.44 -11.60
N GLN A 20 3.54 -1.40 -12.74
CA GLN A 20 3.02 -0.77 -13.96
C GLN A 20 2.42 -1.82 -14.89
N LYS A 21 3.26 -2.72 -15.42
CA LYS A 21 2.83 -3.65 -16.48
C LYS A 21 1.66 -4.54 -16.05
N ILE A 22 1.81 -5.29 -14.95
CA ILE A 22 0.75 -6.21 -14.52
C ILE A 22 -0.38 -5.44 -13.84
N LEU A 23 -0.07 -4.71 -12.77
CA LEU A 23 -1.12 -4.12 -11.92
C LEU A 23 -1.93 -3.02 -12.64
N ARG A 24 -1.26 -2.11 -13.36
CA ARG A 24 -1.95 -0.96 -13.97
C ARG A 24 -2.34 -1.23 -15.41
N ASP A 25 -1.43 -1.74 -16.24
CA ASP A 25 -1.71 -1.91 -17.67
C ASP A 25 -2.58 -3.15 -17.93
N ASP A 26 -2.25 -4.31 -17.33
CA ASP A 26 -2.99 -5.56 -17.58
C ASP A 26 -4.26 -5.68 -16.75
N TRP A 27 -4.24 -5.27 -15.47
CA TRP A 27 -5.40 -5.37 -14.58
C TRP A 27 -6.24 -4.10 -14.49
N GLY A 28 -5.76 -2.98 -15.04
CA GLY A 28 -6.50 -1.71 -15.04
C GLY A 28 -6.62 -1.04 -13.66
N PHE A 29 -5.68 -1.27 -12.73
CA PHE A 29 -5.75 -0.71 -11.39
C PHE A 29 -5.53 0.82 -11.36
N ASP A 30 -6.56 1.57 -10.95
CA ASP A 30 -6.55 3.04 -10.84
C ASP A 30 -6.47 3.56 -9.38
N GLY A 31 -6.05 2.70 -8.44
CA GLY A 31 -5.82 3.08 -7.05
C GLY A 31 -4.39 3.55 -6.76
N TYR A 32 -4.10 3.72 -5.47
CA TYR A 32 -2.74 3.97 -4.97
C TYR A 32 -2.11 2.68 -4.40
N VAL A 33 -0.79 2.59 -4.47
CA VAL A 33 -0.01 1.47 -3.90
C VAL A 33 0.73 1.95 -2.67
N VAL A 34 0.62 1.19 -1.58
CA VAL A 34 1.42 1.38 -0.36
C VAL A 34 2.47 0.29 -0.24
N SER A 35 3.68 0.62 0.22
CA SER A 35 4.69 -0.37 0.60
C SER A 35 4.29 -1.11 1.87
N ASP A 36 4.75 -2.36 2.05
CA ASP A 36 4.82 -2.91 3.40
C ASP A 36 5.77 -2.06 4.27
N CYS A 37 5.66 -2.21 5.58
CA CYS A 37 6.32 -1.33 6.54
C CYS A 37 7.82 -1.58 6.58
N TRP A 38 8.60 -0.57 6.16
CA TRP A 38 10.06 -0.64 5.96
C TRP A 38 10.53 -1.40 4.73
N ALA A 39 9.64 -1.91 3.88
CA ALA A 39 10.03 -2.66 2.68
C ALA A 39 10.93 -1.87 1.71
N ILE A 40 10.80 -0.54 1.64
CA ILE A 40 11.70 0.30 0.84
C ILE A 40 13.08 0.42 1.50
N SER A 41 13.17 0.37 2.83
CA SER A 41 14.46 0.40 3.53
C SER A 41 15.27 -0.87 3.28
N ASP A 42 14.60 -2.01 3.13
CA ASP A 42 15.25 -3.28 2.82
C ASP A 42 16.06 -3.25 1.51
N PHE A 43 15.69 -2.39 0.55
CA PHE A 43 16.36 -2.29 -0.75
C PHE A 43 17.88 -2.07 -0.58
N PHE A 44 18.25 -1.23 0.41
CA PHE A 44 19.64 -0.85 0.69
C PHE A 44 20.19 -1.45 1.99
N GLN A 45 19.33 -1.83 2.95
CA GLN A 45 19.80 -2.40 4.22
C GLN A 45 20.08 -3.90 4.13
N PHE A 46 19.27 -4.65 3.38
CA PHE A 46 19.31 -6.12 3.40
C PHE A 46 19.40 -6.76 2.02
N GLN A 47 18.86 -6.10 1.00
CA GLN A 47 18.76 -6.67 -0.36
C GLN A 47 19.91 -6.24 -1.27
N ASN A 48 20.67 -5.20 -0.89
CA ASN A 48 21.80 -4.66 -1.65
C ASN A 48 21.46 -4.34 -3.11
N THR A 49 20.21 -3.97 -3.38
CA THR A 49 19.73 -3.63 -4.74
C THR A 49 20.04 -2.19 -5.13
N VAL A 50 20.25 -1.33 -4.13
CA VAL A 50 20.53 0.10 -4.28
C VAL A 50 21.48 0.55 -3.18
N LYS A 51 22.13 1.71 -3.36
CA LYS A 51 23.21 2.17 -2.48
C LYS A 51 22.70 2.79 -1.19
N ASP A 52 21.56 3.46 -1.23
CA ASP A 52 21.05 4.25 -0.11
C ASP A 52 19.53 4.47 -0.17
N ALA A 53 19.01 5.11 0.88
CA ALA A 53 17.58 5.40 1.02
C ALA A 53 17.00 6.33 -0.05
N ALA A 54 17.79 7.25 -0.62
CA ALA A 54 17.30 8.17 -1.64
C ALA A 54 17.14 7.44 -2.99
N GLU A 55 18.06 6.55 -3.33
CA GLU A 55 17.95 5.67 -4.50
C GLU A 55 16.79 4.68 -4.33
N ALA A 56 16.61 4.11 -3.12
CA ALA A 56 15.48 3.24 -2.80
C ALA A 56 14.13 3.95 -2.98
N ALA A 57 14.00 5.16 -2.42
CA ALA A 57 12.79 5.98 -2.53
C ALA A 57 12.51 6.35 -4.00
N ALA A 58 13.55 6.70 -4.75
CA ALA A 58 13.44 7.04 -6.16
C ALA A 58 12.94 5.87 -7.03
N ILE A 59 13.51 4.68 -6.85
CA ILE A 59 13.09 3.48 -7.57
C ILE A 59 11.65 3.12 -7.21
N ALA A 60 11.30 3.13 -5.92
CA ALA A 60 9.96 2.79 -5.46
C ALA A 60 8.88 3.72 -6.03
N ILE A 61 9.07 5.04 -5.96
CA ILE A 61 8.07 6.00 -6.43
C ILE A 61 7.90 5.96 -7.95
N LYS A 62 9.00 5.82 -8.71
CA LYS A 62 8.97 5.70 -10.17
C LYS A 62 8.35 4.38 -10.63
N ALA A 63 8.57 3.29 -9.89
CA ALA A 63 7.92 2.02 -10.16
C ALA A 63 6.40 2.06 -9.89
N GLY A 64 5.93 2.99 -9.06
CA GLY A 64 4.50 3.20 -8.80
C GLY A 64 4.04 2.89 -7.37
N THR A 65 4.97 2.78 -6.42
CA THR A 65 4.63 2.84 -4.99
C THR A 65 4.35 4.28 -4.61
N ASP A 66 3.08 4.58 -4.31
CA ASP A 66 2.60 5.95 -4.10
C ASP A 66 2.70 6.38 -2.62
N LEU A 67 2.72 5.43 -1.69
CA LEU A 67 2.82 5.67 -0.24
C LEU A 67 3.84 4.74 0.41
N ASN A 68 4.69 5.28 1.28
CA ASN A 68 5.64 4.48 2.04
C ASN A 68 5.15 4.28 3.47
N CYS A 69 4.89 3.02 3.86
CA CYS A 69 4.90 2.67 5.28
C CYS A 69 6.36 2.58 5.72
N GLY A 70 6.85 3.58 6.45
CA GLY A 70 8.25 3.68 6.86
C GLY A 70 8.80 5.09 6.64
N VAL A 71 10.13 5.21 6.56
CA VAL A 71 10.81 6.52 6.54
C VAL A 71 11.57 6.83 5.25
N SER A 72 11.70 5.88 4.32
CA SER A 72 12.53 6.06 3.12
C SER A 72 12.05 7.24 2.26
N PHE A 73 10.75 7.50 2.17
CA PHE A 73 10.23 8.66 1.43
C PHE A 73 10.59 10.02 2.03
N SER A 74 11.07 10.08 3.28
CA SER A 74 11.68 11.31 3.83
C SER A 74 12.94 11.75 3.08
N ARG A 75 13.50 10.89 2.21
CA ARG A 75 14.69 11.14 1.40
C ARG A 75 14.40 11.50 -0.06
N LEU A 76 13.13 11.70 -0.42
CA LEU A 76 12.75 12.17 -1.76
C LEU A 76 13.33 13.56 -2.07
N ASP A 77 13.51 14.43 -1.07
CA ASP A 77 14.18 15.72 -1.25
C ASP A 77 15.63 15.55 -1.75
N THR A 78 16.33 14.58 -1.19
CA THR A 78 17.71 14.23 -1.54
C THR A 78 17.74 13.57 -2.91
N ALA A 79 16.75 12.74 -3.21
CA ALA A 79 16.59 12.12 -4.53
C ALA A 79 16.32 13.16 -5.64
N ILE A 80 15.55 14.21 -5.37
CA ILE A 80 15.36 15.36 -6.28
C ILE A 80 16.68 16.09 -6.50
N LYS A 81 17.39 16.46 -5.41
CA LYS A 81 18.69 17.17 -5.50
C LYS A 81 19.73 16.39 -6.31
N ARG A 82 19.63 15.05 -6.31
CA ARG A 82 20.48 14.14 -7.09
C ARG A 82 19.96 13.84 -8.50
N GLY A 83 18.80 14.38 -8.89
CA GLY A 83 18.18 14.13 -10.20
C GLY A 83 17.64 12.71 -10.40
N LEU A 84 17.39 11.95 -9.33
CA LEU A 84 16.90 10.56 -9.41
C LEU A 84 15.39 10.49 -9.66
N VAL A 85 14.66 11.51 -9.20
CA VAL A 85 13.21 11.71 -9.35
C VAL A 85 12.91 13.16 -9.67
N THR A 86 11.74 13.41 -10.25
CA THR A 86 11.20 14.75 -10.47
C THR A 86 10.04 15.06 -9.51
N GLU A 87 9.72 16.33 -9.31
CA GLU A 87 8.47 16.72 -8.60
C GLU A 87 7.23 16.12 -9.27
N THR A 88 7.23 16.02 -10.60
CA THR A 88 6.14 15.38 -11.36
C THR A 88 5.94 13.91 -11.00
N ASP A 89 6.99 13.17 -10.61
CA ASP A 89 6.85 11.79 -10.14
C ASP A 89 6.15 11.75 -8.77
N ILE A 90 6.47 12.70 -7.90
CA ILE A 90 5.81 12.85 -6.59
C ILE A 90 4.35 13.28 -6.76
N ASP A 91 4.06 14.23 -7.65
CA ASP A 91 2.71 14.70 -7.93
C ASP A 91 1.76 13.57 -8.34
N LYS A 92 2.25 12.61 -9.13
CA LYS A 92 1.46 11.43 -9.53
C LYS A 92 1.04 10.60 -8.32
N ALA A 93 1.98 10.33 -7.41
CA ALA A 93 1.71 9.59 -6.18
C ALA A 93 0.72 10.33 -5.26
N VAL A 94 0.95 11.63 -5.05
CA VAL A 94 0.07 12.48 -4.24
C VAL A 94 -1.35 12.54 -4.81
N LYS A 95 -1.50 12.75 -6.13
CA LYS A 95 -2.82 12.79 -6.79
C LYS A 95 -3.60 11.48 -6.60
N ARG A 96 -2.94 10.32 -6.72
CA ARG A 96 -3.59 9.01 -6.49
C ARG A 96 -4.02 8.83 -5.04
N LEU A 97 -3.15 9.16 -4.09
CA LEU A 97 -3.45 9.07 -2.67
C LEU A 97 -4.60 9.99 -2.28
N PHE A 98 -4.56 11.25 -2.70
CA PHE A 98 -5.61 12.21 -2.38
C PHE A 98 -6.92 11.91 -3.10
N ARG A 99 -6.91 11.36 -4.33
CA ARG A 99 -8.13 10.86 -4.97
C ARG A 99 -8.87 9.85 -4.08
N ALA A 100 -8.15 8.92 -3.45
CA ALA A 100 -8.76 7.98 -2.52
C ALA A 100 -9.33 8.69 -1.29
N ARG A 101 -8.61 9.66 -0.71
CA ARG A 101 -9.08 10.45 0.44
C ARG A 101 -10.31 11.31 0.13
N PHE A 102 -10.39 11.89 -1.08
CA PHE A 102 -11.59 12.59 -1.56
C PHE A 102 -12.77 11.63 -1.74
N LYS A 103 -12.56 10.44 -2.32
CA LYS A 103 -13.62 9.42 -2.44
C LYS A 103 -14.16 8.96 -1.08
N LEU A 104 -13.33 8.97 -0.04
CA LEU A 104 -13.72 8.65 1.34
C LEU A 104 -14.45 9.82 2.05
N GLY A 105 -14.58 10.99 1.41
CA GLY A 105 -15.21 12.17 2.01
C GLY A 105 -14.39 12.83 3.10
N MET A 106 -13.08 12.57 3.20
CA MET A 106 -12.22 13.09 4.29
C MET A 106 -12.09 14.62 4.31
N PHE A 107 -12.54 15.29 3.25
CA PHE A 107 -12.53 16.74 3.09
C PHE A 107 -13.95 17.34 3.01
N ASP A 108 -14.98 16.50 3.11
CA ASP A 108 -16.38 16.93 3.11
C ASP A 108 -16.87 17.10 4.57
N PRO A 109 -17.89 17.95 4.81
CA PRO A 109 -18.55 18.02 6.12
C PRO A 109 -19.14 16.65 6.52
N ASP A 110 -19.03 16.27 7.79
CA ASP A 110 -19.53 15.00 8.31
C ASP A 110 -20.99 14.70 7.93
N ALA A 111 -21.85 15.72 7.86
CA ALA A 111 -23.25 15.56 7.44
C ALA A 111 -23.41 14.92 6.04
N ARG A 112 -22.40 15.04 5.17
CA ARG A 112 -22.38 14.51 3.80
C ARG A 112 -21.62 13.18 3.68
N VAL A 113 -20.93 12.74 4.72
CA VAL A 113 -20.07 11.54 4.72
C VAL A 113 -20.80 10.41 5.45
N PRO A 114 -21.34 9.38 4.77
CA PRO A 114 -22.11 8.32 5.41
C PRO A 114 -21.33 7.59 6.52
N TYR A 115 -20.03 7.40 6.30
CA TYR A 115 -19.16 6.70 7.24
C TYR A 115 -18.82 7.52 8.50
N SER A 116 -19.04 8.83 8.51
CA SER A 116 -18.85 9.67 9.71
C SER A 116 -19.89 9.41 10.80
N LYS A 117 -21.00 8.72 10.45
CA LYS A 117 -22.13 8.47 11.35
C LYS A 117 -22.04 7.12 12.06
N ILE A 118 -20.99 6.35 11.83
CA ILE A 118 -20.78 5.05 12.49
C ILE A 118 -20.53 5.30 13.98
N PRO A 119 -21.42 4.84 14.89
CA PRO A 119 -21.27 5.07 16.31
C PRO A 119 -20.26 4.11 16.94
N TYR A 120 -19.74 4.47 18.12
CA TYR A 120 -18.82 3.61 18.86
C TYR A 120 -19.41 2.23 19.17
N CYS A 121 -20.72 2.13 19.46
CA CYS A 121 -21.40 0.86 19.72
C CYS A 121 -21.47 -0.09 18.52
N ALA A 122 -21.13 0.35 17.31
CA ALA A 122 -20.95 -0.55 16.17
C ALA A 122 -19.70 -1.43 16.33
N ASN A 123 -18.71 -0.97 17.10
CA ASN A 123 -17.51 -1.75 17.41
C ASN A 123 -17.86 -2.88 18.39
N CYS A 124 -17.39 -4.10 18.10
CA CYS A 124 -17.66 -5.29 18.92
C CYS A 124 -19.16 -5.47 19.29
N SER A 125 -20.07 -5.14 18.38
CA SER A 125 -21.50 -5.37 18.59
C SER A 125 -21.83 -6.86 18.58
N ASP A 126 -22.95 -7.25 19.20
CA ASP A 126 -23.43 -8.65 19.21
C ASP A 126 -23.51 -9.26 17.80
N VAL A 127 -23.86 -8.44 16.80
CA VAL A 127 -23.90 -8.85 15.39
C VAL A 127 -22.49 -9.18 14.87
N ASN A 128 -21.52 -8.31 15.11
CA ASN A 128 -20.14 -8.52 14.67
C ASN A 128 -19.48 -9.70 15.39
N ASP A 129 -19.71 -9.84 16.69
CA ASP A 129 -19.20 -10.96 17.50
C ASP A 129 -19.82 -12.29 17.06
N HIS A 130 -21.13 -12.31 16.79
CA HIS A 130 -21.79 -13.49 16.25
C HIS A 130 -21.20 -13.89 14.89
N LEU A 131 -21.00 -12.93 13.97
CA LEU A 131 -20.40 -13.19 12.66
C LEU A 131 -18.97 -13.72 12.78
N ALA A 132 -18.16 -13.16 13.69
CA ALA A 132 -16.82 -13.66 13.97
C ALA A 132 -16.84 -15.11 14.46
N ARG A 133 -17.79 -15.45 15.35
CA ARG A 133 -17.98 -16.83 15.83
C ARG A 133 -18.38 -17.78 14.71
N VAL A 134 -19.33 -17.38 13.86
CA VAL A 134 -19.77 -18.18 12.71
C VAL A 134 -18.63 -18.44 11.74
N ALA A 135 -17.79 -17.44 11.46
CA ALA A 135 -16.61 -17.60 10.63
C ALA A 135 -15.65 -18.65 11.21
N ALA A 136 -15.38 -18.60 12.53
CA ALA A 136 -14.54 -19.59 13.21
C ALA A 136 -15.13 -21.00 13.16
N GLN A 137 -16.44 -21.15 13.34
CA GLN A 137 -17.12 -22.45 13.29
C GLN A 137 -17.09 -23.07 11.89
N LYS A 138 -17.34 -22.26 10.86
CA LYS A 138 -17.29 -22.72 9.46
C LYS A 138 -15.87 -23.15 9.07
N PHE A 139 -14.85 -22.40 9.50
CA PHE A 139 -13.46 -22.79 9.28
C PHE A 139 -13.15 -24.14 9.92
N ARG A 140 -13.53 -24.34 11.19
CA ARG A 140 -13.32 -25.61 11.91
C ARG A 140 -14.00 -26.78 11.20
N LYS A 141 -15.24 -26.60 10.73
CA LYS A 141 -15.99 -27.65 10.01
C LYS A 141 -15.28 -28.06 8.72
N CYS A 142 -14.87 -27.08 7.91
CA CYS A 142 -14.12 -27.33 6.66
C CYS A 142 -12.77 -28.02 6.92
N ALA A 143 -12.09 -27.69 8.02
CA ALA A 143 -10.83 -28.34 8.39
C ALA A 143 -11.02 -29.82 8.75
N ILE A 144 -12.11 -30.16 9.46
CA ILE A 144 -12.43 -31.55 9.84
C ILE A 144 -12.81 -32.37 8.60
N GLU A 145 -13.65 -31.83 7.72
CA GLU A 145 -14.09 -32.52 6.48
C GLU A 145 -12.96 -32.78 5.47
N ARG A 146 -11.83 -32.04 5.55
CA ARG A 146 -10.65 -32.26 4.71
C ARG A 146 -9.66 -33.27 5.27
N GLN A 147 -9.86 -33.74 6.50
CA GLN A 147 -9.02 -34.74 7.16
C GLN A 147 -9.62 -36.16 7.12
N THR A 148 -10.85 -36.30 6.63
CA THR A 148 -11.57 -37.55 6.38
C THR A 148 -11.69 -37.80 4.89
#